data_AF-A0A7C5IAG9-F1
#
_entry.id   AF-A0A7C5IAG9-F1
#
_cell.length_a   1.000
_cell.length_b   1.000
_cell.length_c   1.000
_cell.angle_alpha   90.00
_cell.angle_beta   90.00
_cell.angle_gamma   90.00
#
_symmetry.space_group_name_H-M   'P 1'
#
loop_
_entity.id
_entity.type
_entity.pdbx_description
1 polymer ?
#
loop_
_entity_poly.entity_id
_entity_poly.type
_entity_poly.pdbx_seq_one_letter_code
_entity_poly.pdbx_strand_id
1 'polypeptide(L)' 'MSLFDTARVAIRALLRNKTRSGLTTLGIVIGVASVIAMVAIGEGAKVKVARAFDAMGTNMLIVMSGSAVGGGMRGGA' A
#
# COMPACT_ATOMS: atom_id res chain seq x y z
N MET A 1 -35.30 20.62 21.92
CA MET A 1 -35.24 19.95 20.62
C MET A 1 -34.60 18.60 20.83
N SER A 2 -35.34 17.50 20.66
CA SER A 2 -34.79 16.17 20.85
C SER A 2 -33.83 15.82 19.70
N LEU A 3 -32.72 15.12 19.99
CA LEU A 3 -31.82 14.55 18.97
C LEU A 3 -32.59 13.71 17.95
N PHE A 4 -33.70 13.09 18.38
CA PHE A 4 -34.57 12.28 17.53
C PHE A 4 -35.31 13.12 16.47
N ASP A 5 -35.74 14.33 16.81
CA ASP A 5 -36.40 15.24 15.88
C ASP A 5 -35.40 15.77 14.85
N THR A 6 -34.18 16.12 15.29
CA THR A 6 -33.10 16.58 14.40
C THR A 6 -32.71 15.50 13.40
N ALA A 7 -32.56 14.24 13.83
CA ALA A 7 -32.28 13.11 12.94
C ALA A 7 -33.40 12.91 11.92
N ARG A 8 -34.67 12.99 12.34
CA ARG A 8 -35.83 12.86 11.44
C ARG A 8 -35.88 13.95 10.37
N VAL A 9 -35.55 15.19 10.74
CA VAL A 9 -35.48 16.33 9.80
C VAL A 9 -34.31 16.16 8.83
N ALA A 10 -33.13 15.75 9.31
CA ALA A 10 -31.96 15.52 8.47
C ALA A 10 -32.19 14.43 7.42
N ILE A 11 -32.80 13.30 7.80
CA ILE A 11 -33.11 12.19 6.88
C ILE A 11 -34.09 12.66 5.79
N ARG A 12 -35.14 13.42 6.16
CA ARG A 12 -36.06 14.01 5.17
C ARG A 12 -35.35 14.97 4.21
N ALA A 13 -34.41 15.78 4.70
CA ALA A 13 -33.66 16.70 3.87
C ALA A 13 -32.75 15.98 2.86
N LEU A 14 -32.07 14.91 3.28
CA LEU A 14 -31.23 14.08 2.40
C LEU A 14 -32.06 13.40 1.30
N LEU A 15 -33.24 12.87 1.64
CA LEU A 15 -34.17 12.23 0.70
C LEU A 15 -34.76 13.19 -0.34
N ARG A 16 -34.82 14.49 -0.04
CA ARG A 16 -35.30 15.52 -0.99
C ARG A 16 -34.31 15.77 -2.12
N ASN A 17 -33.01 15.60 -1.88
CA ASN A 17 -31.96 15.80 -2.88
C ASN A 17 -31.20 14.50 -3.17
N LYS A 18 -31.90 13.53 -3.79
CA LYS A 18 -31.37 12.18 -4.03
C LYS A 18 -30.10 12.18 -4.87
N THR A 19 -30.03 12.99 -5.93
CA THR A 19 -28.88 13.01 -6.84
C THR A 19 -27.65 13.58 -6.16
N ARG A 20 -27.76 14.75 -5.52
CA ARG A 20 -26.65 15.36 -4.79
C ARG A 20 -26.17 14.46 -3.65
N SER A 21 -27.08 14.04 -2.76
CA SER A 21 -26.72 13.21 -1.60
C SER A 21 -26.12 11.87 -2.05
N GLY A 22 -26.64 11.27 -3.12
CA GLY A 22 -26.12 10.04 -3.71
C GLY A 22 -24.69 10.21 -4.22
N LEU A 23 -24.44 11.22 -5.05
CA LEU A 23 -23.09 11.50 -5.58
C LEU A 23 -22.08 11.83 -4.48
N THR A 24 -22.49 12.58 -3.44
CA THR A 24 -21.58 12.90 -2.32
C THR A 24 -21.19 11.65 -1.55
N THR A 25 -22.17 10.78 -1.27
CA THR A 25 -21.92 9.52 -0.56
C THR A 25 -21.05 8.58 -1.39
N LEU A 26 -21.32 8.46 -2.70
CA LEU A 26 -20.51 7.66 -3.61
C LEU A 26 -19.05 8.13 -3.67
N GLY A 27 -18.83 9.45 -3.73
CA GLY A 27 -17.49 10.02 -3.73
C GLY A 27 -16.69 9.64 -2.47
N ILE A 28 -17.32 9.73 -1.29
CA ILE A 28 -16.69 9.34 -0.02
C ILE A 28 -16.40 7.84 0.01
N VAL A 29 -17.34 6.99 -0.43
CA VAL A 29 -17.16 5.54 -0.46
C VAL A 29 -15.99 5.14 -1.35
N ILE A 30 -15.93 5.67 -2.58
CA ILE A 30 -14.84 5.37 -3.53
C ILE A 30 -13.51 5.92 -3.01
N GLY A 31 -13.51 7.15 -2.47
CA GLY A 31 -12.30 7.79 -1.94
C GLY A 31 -11.70 7.03 -0.76
N VAL A 32 -12.53 6.62 0.20
CA VAL A 32 -12.04 5.84 1.35
C VAL A 32 -11.64 4.43 0.93
N ALA A 33 -12.40 3.79 0.03
CA ALA A 33 -12.09 2.45 -0.45
C ALA A 33 -10.75 2.39 -1.21
N SER A 34 -10.44 3.36 -2.06
CA SER A 34 -9.18 3.39 -2.80
C SER A 34 -7.96 3.55 -1.88
N VAL A 35 -8.09 4.40 -0.85
CA VAL A 35 -7.04 4.59 0.17
C VAL A 35 -6.82 3.31 0.96
N ILE A 36 -7.88 2.65 1.43
CA ILE A 36 -7.78 1.38 2.17
C ILE A 36 -7.10 0.32 1.31
N ALA A 37 -7.52 0.18 0.04
CA ALA A 37 -6.94 -0.79 -0.88
C ALA A 37 -5.45 -0.54 -1.11
N MET A 38 -5.05 0.71 -1.36
CA MET A 38 -3.65 1.09 -1.55
C MET A 38 -2.81 0.79 -0.31
N VAL A 39 -3.30 1.12 0.88
CA VAL A 39 -2.59 0.83 2.14
C VAL A 39 -2.42 -0.67 2.33
N ALA A 40 -3.48 -1.46 2.13
CA ALA A 40 -3.42 -2.92 2.24
C ALA A 40 -2.42 -3.54 1.23
N ILE A 41 -2.39 -3.03 -0.01
CA ILE A 41 -1.41 -3.45 -1.02
C ILE A 41 0.01 -3.09 -0.58
N GLY A 42 0.23 -1.86 -0.10
CA GLY A 42 1.53 -1.36 0.33
C GLY A 42 2.10 -2.16 1.51
N GLU A 43 1.28 -2.40 2.54
CA GLU A 43 1.67 -3.23 3.68
C GLU A 43 1.92 -4.68 3.27
N GLY A 44 1.06 -5.26 2.43
CA GLY A 44 1.26 -6.60 1.90
C GLY A 44 2.55 -6.75 1.10
N ALA A 45 2.90 -5.74 0.29
CA ALA A 45 4.16 -5.70 -0.44
C ALA A 45 5.36 -5.60 0.51
N LYS A 46 5.29 -4.72 1.52
CA LYS A 46 6.33 -4.60 2.56
C LYS A 46 6.56 -5.93 3.29
N VAL A 47 5.49 -6.63 3.66
CA VAL A 47 5.57 -7.95 4.32
C VAL A 47 6.17 -8.99 3.39
N LYS A 48 5.80 -9.02 2.10
CA LYS A 48 6.40 -9.94 1.13
C LYS A 48 7.90 -9.72 0.97
N VAL A 49 8.31 -8.47 0.86
CA VAL A 49 9.72 -8.09 0.75
C VAL A 49 10.47 -8.46 2.03
N ALA A 50 9.92 -8.15 3.21
CA ALA A 50 10.50 -8.55 4.49
C ALA A 50 10.68 -10.07 4.59
N ARG A 51 9.66 -10.85 4.18
CA ARG A 51 9.75 -12.33 4.14
C ARG A 51 10.81 -12.83 3.16
N ALA A 52 11.00 -12.16 2.03
CA ALA A 52 12.06 -12.52 1.08
C ALA A 52 13.45 -12.26 1.70
N PHE A 53 13.61 -11.16 2.44
CA PHE A 53 14.83 -10.87 3.19
C PHE A 53 15.05 -11.85 4.36
N ASP A 54 14.01 -12.18 5.13
CA ASP A 54 14.09 -13.16 6.22
C ASP A 54 14.43 -14.57 5.68
N ALA A 55 13.87 -14.95 4.53
CA ALA A 55 14.17 -16.22 3.87
C ALA A 55 15.61 -16.30 3.36
N MET A 56 16.26 -15.17 3.09
CA MET A 56 17.70 -15.11 2.79
C MET A 56 18.57 -15.27 4.06
N GLY A 57 17.98 -15.22 5.26
CA GLY A 57 18.64 -15.40 6.54
C GLY A 57 19.39 -14.16 7.02
N THR A 58 19.40 -13.93 8.33
CA THR A 58 20.10 -12.82 9.01
C THR A 58 21.63 -12.85 8.89
N ASN A 59 22.18 -13.75 8.06
CA ASN A 59 23.61 -13.94 7.84
C ASN A 59 23.92 -14.12 6.34
N MET A 60 23.40 -13.22 5.49
CA MET A 60 23.73 -13.21 4.05
C MET A 60 25.21 -12.84 3.85
N LEU A 61 26.03 -13.83 3.51
CA LEU A 61 27.42 -13.64 3.08
C LEU A 61 27.42 -13.54 1.55
N ILE A 62 27.35 -12.31 1.02
CA ILE A 62 27.35 -12.03 -0.42
C ILE A 62 28.77 -12.21 -0.94
N VAL A 63 29.09 -13.41 -1.43
CA VAL A 63 30.38 -13.67 -2.12
C VAL A 63 30.27 -13.13 -3.54
N MET A 64 30.75 -11.90 -3.74
CA MET A 64 31.01 -11.39 -5.08
C MET A 64 32.33 -11.99 -5.53
N SER A 65 32.31 -12.87 -6.54
CA SER A 65 33.52 -13.28 -7.22
C SER A 65 34.10 -12.03 -7.90
N GLY A 66 35.06 -11.39 -7.23
CA GLY A 66 35.94 -10.46 -7.91
C GLY A 66 36.61 -11.27 -9.00
N SER A 67 36.28 -10.98 -10.26
CA SER A 67 37.08 -11.43 -11.39
C SER A 67 38.48 -10.87 -11.17
N ALA A 68 39.30 -11.59 -10.42
CA ALA A 68 40.72 -11.62 -10.65
C ALA A 68 40.87 -12.25 -12.03
N VAL A 69 40.55 -11.47 -13.07
CA VAL A 69 41.13 -11.66 -14.39
C VAL A 69 42.62 -11.61 -14.09
N GLY A 70 43.18 -12.81 -13.98
CA GLY A 70 44.53 -13.03 -13.52
C GLY A 70 45.43 -12.09 -14.29
N GLY A 71 46.13 -11.24 -13.55
CA GLY A 71 47.27 -10.52 -14.09
C GLY A 71 48.14 -11.55 -14.80
N GLY A 72 48.12 -11.51 -16.13
CA GLY A 72 48.85 -12.44 -16.96
C GLY A 72 50.32 -12.32 -16.61
N MET A 73 50.82 -13.29 -15.84
CA MET A 73 52.23 -13.41 -15.55
C MET A 73 52.91 -13.89 -16.83
N ARG A 74 53.34 -12.95 -17.68
CA ARG A 74 54.28 -13.19 -18.76
C ARG A 74 55.65 -12.69 -18.31
N GLY A 75 56.40 -13.57 -17.66
CA GLY A 75 57.82 -13.43 -17.39
C GLY A 75 58.52 -14.78 -17.59
N GLY A 76 59.55 -14.79 -18.44
CA GLY A 76 60.43 -15.94 -18.76
C GLY A 76 60.24 -16.42 -20.20
N ALA A 77 61.23 -16.44 -21.10
CA ALA A 77 62.67 -16.22 -21.04
C ALA A 77 63.13 -15.46 -22.29
#